data_AF-A0A2D6YG25-F1
#
_entry.id   AF-A0A2D6YG25-F1
#
_cell.length_a   1.000
_cell.length_b   1.000
_cell.length_c   1.000
_cell.angle_alpha   90.00
_cell.angle_beta   90.00
_cell.angle_gamma   90.00
#
_symmetry.space_group_name_H-M   'P 1'
#
loop_
_entity.id
_entity.type
_entity.pdbx_description
1 polymer ?
#
loop_
_entity_poly.entity_id
_entity_poly.type
_entity_poly.pdbx_seq_one_letter_code
_entity_poly.pdbx_strand_id
1 'polypeptide(L)'
;MLEQITTAAIVIIGNEILSGKVKDENSYYLCRELRDLGVEVRSVLTIPDDTETIGNVVRQASEKYTWVFTSGGIGPTHDDLTVPSIAAGFQTPLIRSEKLVKLISGYYGKEVNEAHLRMAMIPEGSELLFDESKRVSQ
;
A
#
# COMPACT_ATOMS: atom_id res chain seq x y z
N MET A 1 9.93 12.66 30.88
CA MET A 1 9.17 12.81 29.62
C MET A 1 8.71 11.41 29.27
N LEU A 2 7.40 11.14 29.21
CA LEU A 2 6.91 9.82 28.79
C LEU A 2 7.30 9.66 27.32
N GLU A 3 8.02 8.59 26.97
CA GLU A 3 8.25 8.24 25.58
C GLU A 3 6.88 8.06 24.91
N GLN A 4 6.60 8.86 23.89
CA GLN A 4 5.43 8.67 23.05
C GLN A 4 5.57 7.31 22.37
N ILE A 5 4.69 6.37 22.70
CA ILE A 5 4.64 5.06 22.04
C ILE A 5 4.34 5.29 20.57
N THR A 6 5.23 4.80 19.69
CA THR A 6 5.02 4.82 18.24
C THR A 6 3.95 3.78 17.91
N THR A 7 2.91 4.18 17.18
CA THR A 7 1.74 3.32 16.91
C THR A 7 1.55 3.08 15.42
N ALA A 8 0.92 1.96 15.08
CA ALA A 8 0.57 1.65 13.70
C ALA A 8 -0.86 1.13 13.52
N ALA A 9 -1.42 1.41 12.35
CA ALA A 9 -2.55 0.67 11.78
C ALA A 9 -2.13 -0.06 10.50
N ILE A 10 -2.70 -1.23 10.28
CA ILE A 10 -2.54 -2.02 9.06
C ILE A 10 -3.90 -2.11 8.38
N VAL A 11 -3.93 -1.81 7.08
CA VAL A 11 -5.14 -1.85 6.25
C VAL A 11 -4.91 -2.86 5.12
N ILE A 12 -5.54 -4.02 5.23
CA ILE A 12 -5.56 -5.06 4.21
C ILE A 12 -6.72 -4.79 3.27
N ILE A 13 -6.43 -4.66 1.97
CA ILE A 13 -7.39 -4.30 0.92
C ILE A 13 -7.51 -5.50 0.01
N GLY A 14 -8.70 -6.08 -0.10
CA GLY A 14 -8.92 -7.23 -0.97
C GLY A 14 -10.20 -7.99 -0.68
N ASN A 15 -11.08 -8.09 -1.67
CA ASN A 15 -12.32 -8.86 -1.60
C ASN A 15 -12.09 -10.38 -1.40
N GLU A 16 -10.96 -10.91 -1.86
CA GLU A 16 -10.57 -12.31 -1.67
C GLU A 16 -10.22 -12.65 -0.22
N ILE A 17 -9.73 -11.67 0.55
CA ILE A 17 -9.51 -11.82 1.99
C ILE A 17 -10.85 -11.79 2.72
N LEU A 18 -11.72 -10.83 2.38
CA LEU A 18 -13.06 -10.72 2.98
C LEU A 18 -13.95 -11.92 2.70
N SER A 19 -13.85 -12.50 1.51
CA SER A 19 -14.58 -13.72 1.13
C SER A 19 -13.96 -15.01 1.69
N GLY A 20 -12.78 -14.93 2.32
CA GLY A 20 -12.05 -16.08 2.84
C GLY A 20 -11.44 -16.99 1.77
N LYS A 21 -11.41 -16.56 0.50
CA LYS A 21 -10.77 -17.30 -0.59
C LYS A 21 -9.25 -17.36 -0.41
N VAL A 22 -8.68 -16.30 0.14
CA VAL A 22 -7.26 -16.19 0.47
C VAL A 22 -7.12 -15.88 1.95
N LYS A 23 -6.15 -16.54 2.60
CA LYS A 23 -5.83 -16.26 4.00
C LYS A 23 -4.93 -15.03 4.07
N ASP A 24 -5.25 -14.11 4.97
CA ASP A 24 -4.36 -12.98 5.26
C ASP A 24 -3.11 -13.44 6.02
N GLU A 25 -1.97 -13.35 5.35
CA GLU A 25 -0.63 -13.56 5.93
C GLU A 25 0.13 -12.24 6.14
N ASN A 26 -0.31 -11.16 5.48
CA ASN A 26 0.35 -9.88 5.46
C ASN A 26 0.22 -9.17 6.80
N SER A 27 -0.98 -9.15 7.40
CA SER A 27 -1.17 -8.52 8.71
C SER A 27 -0.37 -9.24 9.79
N TYR A 28 -0.34 -10.57 9.77
CA TYR A 28 0.43 -11.36 10.71
C TYR A 28 1.94 -11.08 10.61
N TYR A 29 2.47 -11.05 9.38
CA TYR A 29 3.87 -10.69 9.13
C TYR A 29 4.18 -9.27 9.64
N LEU A 30 3.41 -8.28 9.24
CA LEU A 30 3.63 -6.88 9.63
C LEU A 30 3.53 -6.67 11.15
N CYS A 31 2.56 -7.32 11.83
CA CYS A 31 2.45 -7.27 13.28
C CYS A 31 3.71 -7.79 13.98
N ARG A 32 4.35 -8.83 13.45
CA ARG A 32 5.60 -9.36 14.01
C ARG A 32 6.77 -8.41 13.80
N GLU A 33 6.97 -7.97 12.56
CA GLU A 33 8.09 -7.07 12.23
C GLU A 33 7.98 -5.74 13.00
N LEU A 34 6.79 -5.15 13.08
CA LEU A 34 6.56 -3.90 13.80
C LEU A 34 6.76 -4.07 15.31
N ARG A 35 6.37 -5.21 15.88
CA ARG A 35 6.65 -5.52 17.28
C ARG A 35 8.14 -5.59 17.56
N ASP A 36 8.91 -6.23 16.70
CA ASP A 36 10.37 -6.35 16.85
C ASP A 36 11.07 -4.98 16.73
N LEU A 37 10.45 -4.03 16.01
CA LEU A 37 10.86 -2.62 15.91
C LEU A 37 10.34 -1.73 17.05
N GLY A 38 9.59 -2.27 18.01
CA GLY A 38 9.01 -1.52 19.13
C GLY A 38 7.80 -0.64 18.76
N VAL A 39 7.17 -0.89 17.61
CA VAL A 39 5.96 -0.20 17.15
C VAL A 39 4.72 -0.97 17.62
N GLU A 40 3.82 -0.29 18.32
CA GLU A 40 2.58 -0.88 18.80
C GLU A 40 1.51 -0.85 17.70
N VAL A 41 1.21 -2.00 17.10
CA VAL A 41 0.07 -2.13 16.19
C VAL A 41 -1.23 -2.10 17.01
N ARG A 42 -2.05 -1.08 16.77
CA ARG A 42 -3.31 -0.85 17.51
C ARG A 42 -4.56 -1.18 16.71
N SER A 43 -4.43 -1.37 15.40
CA SER A 43 -5.55 -1.72 14.53
C SER A 43 -5.09 -2.51 13.32
N VAL A 44 -5.84 -3.55 12.97
CA VAL A 44 -5.76 -4.25 11.70
C VAL A 44 -7.16 -4.24 11.10
N LEU A 45 -7.32 -3.66 9.92
CA LEU A 45 -8.59 -3.59 9.21
C LEU A 45 -8.47 -4.35 7.88
N THR A 46 -9.46 -5.18 7.58
CA THR A 46 -9.64 -5.76 6.24
C THR A 46 -10.82 -5.08 5.57
N ILE A 47 -10.63 -4.50 4.40
CA ILE A 47 -11.62 -3.67 3.69
C ILE A 47 -11.75 -4.10 2.22
N PRO A 48 -12.90 -3.82 1.57
CA PRO A 48 -13.10 -4.16 0.16
C PRO A 48 -12.27 -3.27 -0.77
N ASP A 49 -12.11 -3.72 -2.02
CA ASP A 49 -11.59 -2.92 -3.12
C ASP A 49 -12.60 -1.87 -3.57
N ASP A 50 -12.84 -0.87 -2.72
CA ASP A 50 -13.76 0.24 -2.95
C ASP A 50 -13.07 1.58 -2.73
N THR A 51 -13.17 2.46 -3.72
CA THR A 51 -12.40 3.71 -3.75
C THR A 51 -12.68 4.62 -2.57
N GLU A 52 -13.96 4.81 -2.24
CA GLU A 52 -14.37 5.67 -1.13
C GLU A 52 -13.95 5.08 0.21
N THR A 53 -14.14 3.77 0.39
CA THR A 53 -13.77 3.05 1.60
C THR A 53 -12.26 3.13 1.85
N ILE A 54 -11.44 2.82 0.85
CA ILE A 54 -9.98 2.86 0.97
C ILE A 54 -9.51 4.27 1.37
N GLY A 55 -9.92 5.29 0.62
CA GLY A 55 -9.51 6.67 0.86
C GLY A 55 -9.90 7.15 2.26
N ASN A 56 -11.14 6.87 2.69
CA ASN A 56 -11.65 7.28 4.00
C ASN A 56 -10.95 6.56 5.15
N VAL A 57 -10.77 5.24 5.06
CA VAL A 57 -10.15 4.44 6.12
C VAL A 57 -8.69 4.83 6.32
N VAL A 58 -7.92 4.96 5.24
CA VAL A 58 -6.50 5.33 5.33
C VAL A 58 -6.35 6.76 5.86
N ARG A 59 -7.16 7.72 5.40
CA ARG A 59 -7.15 9.09 5.93
C ARG A 59 -7.44 9.11 7.43
N GLN A 60 -8.54 8.49 7.87
CA GLN A 60 -8.90 8.45 9.29
C GLN A 60 -7.86 7.72 10.16
N ALA A 61 -7.21 6.68 9.62
CA ALA A 61 -6.12 6.01 10.32
C ALA A 61 -4.91 6.93 10.49
N SER A 62 -4.56 7.70 9.46
CA SER A 62 -3.42 8.64 9.50
C SER A 62 -3.60 9.77 10.51
N GLU A 63 -4.85 10.14 10.83
CA GLU A 63 -5.17 11.12 11.88
C GLU A 63 -4.97 10.55 13.30
N LYS A 64 -4.91 9.23 13.46
CA LYS A 64 -4.92 8.53 14.76
C LYS A 64 -3.62 7.80 15.11
N TYR A 65 -2.87 7.34 14.11
CA TYR A 65 -1.70 6.49 14.30
C TYR A 65 -0.45 7.11 13.69
N THR A 66 0.71 6.78 14.24
CA THR A 66 2.00 7.29 13.73
C THR A 66 2.30 6.76 12.33
N TRP A 67 1.99 5.48 12.09
CA TRP A 67 2.17 4.81 10.82
C TRP A 67 0.88 4.15 10.34
N VAL A 68 0.65 4.21 9.03
CA VAL A 68 -0.41 3.43 8.37
C VAL A 68 0.23 2.62 7.27
N PHE A 69 0.08 1.31 7.34
CA PHE A 69 0.51 0.37 6.31
C PHE A 69 -0.70 -0.09 5.53
N THR A 70 -0.61 -0.11 4.20
CA THR A 70 -1.61 -0.72 3.34
C THR A 70 -1.02 -1.93 2.63
N SER A 71 -1.83 -2.93 2.34
CA SER A 71 -1.43 -4.09 1.55
C SER A 71 -2.60 -4.58 0.68
N GLY A 72 -2.34 -4.78 -0.61
CA GLY A 72 -3.34 -5.16 -1.62
C GLY A 72 -3.70 -4.02 -2.58
N GLY A 73 -4.19 -4.36 -3.78
CA GLY A 73 -4.69 -3.41 -4.79
C GLY A 73 -3.64 -2.50 -5.46
N ILE A 74 -2.40 -2.98 -5.66
CA ILE A 74 -1.26 -2.23 -6.28
C ILE A 74 -0.73 -2.93 -7.55
N GLY A 75 -1.47 -3.89 -8.10
CA GLY A 75 -1.12 -4.57 -9.35
C GLY A 75 -1.40 -3.74 -10.63
N PRO A 76 -1.14 -4.33 -11.81
CA PRO A 76 -1.36 -3.68 -13.10
C PRO A 76 -2.82 -3.75 -13.58
N THR A 77 -3.71 -4.39 -12.82
CA THR A 77 -5.09 -4.61 -13.25
C THR A 77 -5.92 -3.33 -13.14
N HIS A 78 -7.07 -3.29 -13.80
CA HIS A 78 -7.96 -2.12 -13.69
C HIS A 78 -8.70 -2.08 -12.34
N ASP A 79 -8.70 -3.20 -11.61
CA ASP A 79 -9.34 -3.33 -10.30
C ASP A 79 -8.38 -2.96 -9.15
N ASP A 80 -7.12 -2.61 -9.46
CA ASP A 80 -6.14 -2.13 -8.50
C ASP A 80 -6.40 -0.65 -8.15
N LEU A 81 -7.19 -0.46 -7.10
CA LEU A 81 -7.72 0.86 -6.71
C LEU A 81 -6.93 1.53 -5.58
N THR A 82 -5.97 0.88 -4.93
CA THR A 82 -5.39 1.37 -3.67
C THR A 82 -4.73 2.74 -3.79
N VAL A 83 -3.78 2.89 -4.71
CA VAL A 83 -3.06 4.16 -4.91
C VAL A 83 -3.99 5.32 -5.31
N PRO A 84 -4.85 5.20 -6.33
CA PRO A 84 -5.76 6.29 -6.69
C PRO A 84 -6.75 6.63 -5.57
N SER A 85 -7.19 5.65 -4.79
CA SER A 85 -8.11 5.87 -3.67
C SER A 85 -7.45 6.61 -2.52
N ILE A 86 -6.20 6.26 -2.19
CA ILE A 86 -5.41 7.00 -1.19
C ILE A 86 -5.20 8.43 -1.67
N ALA A 87 -4.77 8.64 -2.92
CA ALA A 87 -4.61 9.97 -3.49
C ALA A 87 -5.89 10.82 -3.38
N ALA A 88 -7.04 10.24 -3.71
CA ALA A 88 -8.34 10.90 -3.58
C ALA A 88 -8.69 11.22 -2.11
N GLY A 89 -8.46 10.29 -1.19
CA GLY A 89 -8.68 10.49 0.25
C GLY A 89 -7.87 11.65 0.82
N PHE A 90 -6.61 11.79 0.40
CA PHE A 90 -5.73 12.88 0.82
C PHE A 90 -5.81 14.13 -0.08
N GLN A 91 -6.76 14.17 -1.03
CA GLN A 91 -6.93 15.28 -1.98
C GLN A 91 -5.64 15.67 -2.70
N THR A 92 -4.81 14.67 -2.99
CA THR A 92 -3.49 14.83 -3.60
C THR A 92 -3.54 14.35 -5.04
N PRO A 93 -3.00 15.12 -6.02
CA PRO A 93 -3.01 14.69 -7.41
C PRO A 93 -2.11 13.46 -7.62
N LEU A 94 -2.45 12.63 -8.61
CA LEU A 94 -1.56 11.57 -9.08
C LEU A 94 -0.59 12.12 -10.13
N ILE A 95 0.68 11.82 -9.95
CA ILE A 95 1.75 12.12 -10.90
C ILE A 95 2.41 10.83 -11.36
N ARG A 96 2.99 10.85 -12.57
CA ARG A 96 3.73 9.71 -13.09
C ARG A 96 5.18 9.77 -12.62
N SER A 97 5.62 8.75 -11.88
CA SER A 97 7.00 8.63 -11.44
C SER A 97 7.89 8.07 -12.54
N GLU A 98 8.81 8.88 -13.07
CA GLU A 98 9.80 8.44 -14.06
C GLU A 98 10.69 7.30 -13.52
N LYS A 99 10.99 7.31 -12.22
CA LYS A 99 11.77 6.24 -11.57
C LYS A 99 11.02 4.92 -11.61
N LEU A 100 9.73 4.91 -11.27
CA LEU A 100 8.90 3.71 -11.37
C LEU A 100 8.72 3.26 -12.82
N VAL A 101 8.53 4.19 -13.76
CA VAL A 101 8.47 3.85 -15.20
C VAL A 101 9.71 3.07 -15.63
N LYS A 102 10.91 3.53 -15.25
CA LYS A 102 12.17 2.83 -15.56
C LYS A 102 12.23 1.44 -14.92
N LEU A 103 11.84 1.32 -13.64
CA LEU A 103 11.83 0.04 -12.94
C LEU A 103 10.85 -0.96 -13.55
N ILE A 104 9.61 -0.53 -13.81
CA ILE A 104 8.55 -1.34 -14.42
C ILE A 104 8.95 -1.75 -15.83
N SER A 105 9.44 -0.81 -16.66
CA SER A 105 9.88 -1.12 -18.02
C SER A 105 11.08 -2.07 -18.02
N GLY A 106 12.00 -1.93 -17.07
CA GLY A 106 13.12 -2.84 -16.89
C GLY A 106 12.70 -4.24 -16.43
N TYR A 107 11.60 -4.35 -15.67
CA TYR A 107 11.05 -5.62 -15.21
C TYR A 107 10.30 -6.37 -16.32
N TYR A 108 9.37 -5.71 -17.02
CA TYR A 108 8.56 -6.33 -18.07
C TYR A 108 9.26 -6.38 -19.44
N GLY A 109 10.32 -5.58 -19.65
CA GLY A 109 11.05 -5.53 -20.90
C GLY A 109 10.15 -5.24 -22.10
N LYS A 110 10.13 -6.14 -23.09
CA LYS A 110 9.33 -6.00 -24.32
C LYS A 110 7.83 -6.17 -24.09
N GLU A 111 7.41 -6.71 -22.95
CA GLU A 111 6.00 -6.95 -22.61
C GLU A 111 5.38 -5.77 -21.85
N VAL A 112 6.15 -4.70 -21.62
CA VAL A 112 5.63 -3.49 -21.00
C VAL A 112 4.47 -2.92 -21.83
N ASN A 113 3.38 -2.57 -21.15
CA ASN A 113 2.18 -1.99 -21.75
C ASN A 113 1.64 -0.89 -20.84
N GLU A 114 0.61 -0.18 -21.28
CA GLU A 114 0.04 0.91 -20.49
C GLU A 114 -0.54 0.44 -19.14
N ALA A 115 -1.02 -0.79 -19.05
CA ALA A 115 -1.51 -1.34 -17.78
C ALA A 115 -0.38 -1.48 -16.75
N HIS A 116 0.78 -1.97 -17.18
CA HIS A 116 1.98 -1.99 -16.33
C HIS A 116 2.41 -0.57 -15.93
N LEU A 117 2.40 0.36 -16.88
CA LEU A 117 2.86 1.72 -16.66
C LEU A 117 1.94 2.55 -15.75
N ARG A 118 0.66 2.16 -15.60
CA ARG A 118 -0.23 2.77 -14.59
C ARG A 118 0.24 2.56 -13.16
N MET A 119 0.98 1.48 -12.87
CA MET A 119 1.59 1.28 -11.55
C MET A 119 2.66 2.33 -11.21
N ALA A 120 3.08 3.14 -12.20
CA ALA A 120 3.97 4.28 -11.98
C ALA A 120 3.25 5.56 -11.53
N MET A 121 1.91 5.56 -11.47
CA MET A 121 1.15 6.68 -10.93
C MET A 121 1.22 6.65 -9.41
N ILE A 122 1.67 7.75 -8.81
CA ILE A 122 1.81 7.91 -7.36
C ILE A 122 1.21 9.24 -6.91
N PRO A 123 0.75 9.38 -5.65
CA PRO A 123 0.36 10.67 -5.12
C PRO A 123 1.55 11.63 -5.13
N GLU A 124 1.33 12.87 -5.54
CA GLU A 124 2.35 13.92 -5.49
C GLU A 124 2.96 14.04 -4.08
N GLY A 125 4.28 14.19 -4.00
CA GLY A 125 5.02 14.25 -2.73
C GLY A 125 5.33 12.89 -2.11
N SER A 126 4.89 11.77 -2.72
CA SER A 126 5.26 10.43 -2.25
C SER A 126 6.73 10.11 -2.53
N GLU A 127 7.37 9.41 -1.59
CA GLU A 127 8.71 8.87 -1.77
C GLU A 127 8.65 7.38 -2.15
N LEU A 128 9.43 6.99 -3.17
CA LEU A 128 9.58 5.59 -3.53
C LEU A 128 10.62 4.91 -2.63
N LEU A 129 10.16 4.05 -1.74
CA LEU A 129 11.00 3.10 -1.00
C LEU A 129 11.14 1.80 -1.81
N PHE A 130 12.33 1.54 -2.36
CA PHE A 130 12.61 0.34 -3.14
C PHE A 130 14.02 -0.18 -2.85
N ASP A 131 14.12 -1.47 -2.56
CA ASP A 131 15.39 -2.17 -2.34
C ASP A 131 15.69 -3.08 -3.53
N GLU A 132 16.68 -2.70 -4.33
CA GLU A 132 17.12 -3.44 -5.53
C GLU A 132 17.66 -4.85 -5.20
N SER A 133 18.12 -5.07 -3.96
CA SER A 133 18.72 -6.34 -3.53
C SER A 133 17.68 -7.42 -3.20
N LYS A 134 16.40 -7.04 -3.00
CA LYS A 134 15.31 -7.94 -2.60
C LYS A 134 14.39 -8.33 -3.75
N ARG A 135 14.92 -8.49 -4.97
CA ARG A 135 14.17 -9.15 -6.04
C ARG A 135 13.83 -10.58 -5.60
N VAL A 136 12.62 -10.77 -5.11
CA VAL A 136 12.04 -12.11 -4.96
C VAL A 136 11.85 -12.60 -6.39
N SER A 137 12.72 -13.52 -6.81
CA SER A 137 12.48 -14.31 -8.01
C SER A 137 11.19 -15.07 -7.71
N GLN A 138 10.11 -14.70 -8.37
CA GLN A 138 8.93 -15.57 -8.47
C GLN A 138 9.28 -16.76 -9.36
#